data_AF-X0I2J6-F1
#
_entry.id   AF-X0I2J6-F1
#
_cell.length_a   1.000
_cell.length_b   1.000
_cell.length_c   1.000
_cell.angle_alpha   90.00
_cell.angle_beta   90.00
_cell.angle_gamma   90.00
#
_symmetry.space_group_name_H-M   'P 1'
#
loop_
_entity.id
_entity.type
_entity.pdbx_description
1 polymer ?
#
loop_
_entity_poly.entity_id
_entity_poly.type
_entity_poly.pdbx_seq_one_letter_code
_entity_poly.pdbx_strand_id
1 'polypeptide(L)'
;MVDTRNGSVVQVPIDFQRTTPSIANLTRSRPEAYVIPRTWSDVAKRLEILGLKVERMNYEFRRTLETLTIESSVVEPGLYEGTYLNTVITNSTSREVVLPVGSYYVSTRQQNAALAFIALEPENIDSYVKFNIIPVEAGMEYPVFRIPRE
;
A
#
# COMPACT_ATOMS: atom_id res chain seq x y z
N MET A 1 -2.15 -30.38 -12.04
CA MET A 1 -2.19 -31.24 -10.83
C MET A 1 -1.27 -32.44 -11.08
N VAL A 2 -0.77 -33.14 -10.06
CA VAL A 2 0.07 -34.34 -10.27
C VAL A 2 -0.76 -35.57 -9.89
N ASP A 3 -0.80 -36.58 -10.76
CA ASP A 3 -1.45 -37.86 -10.45
C ASP A 3 -0.60 -38.62 -9.42
N THR A 4 -1.18 -38.90 -8.25
CA THR A 4 -0.49 -39.51 -7.12
C THR A 4 -0.07 -40.96 -7.35
N ARG A 5 -0.60 -41.62 -8.38
CA ARG A 5 -0.31 -43.03 -8.67
C ARG A 5 0.91 -43.24 -9.56
N ASN A 6 1.20 -42.28 -10.44
CA ASN A 6 2.26 -42.42 -11.43
C ASN A 6 3.17 -41.18 -11.56
N GLY A 7 2.91 -40.12 -10.80
CA GLY A 7 3.72 -38.90 -10.79
C GLY A 7 3.60 -38.04 -12.05
N SER A 8 2.67 -38.35 -12.97
CA SER A 8 2.48 -37.58 -14.18
C SER A 8 1.75 -36.25 -13.90
N VAL A 9 2.12 -35.20 -14.66
CA VAL A 9 1.39 -33.94 -14.64
C VAL A 9 0.11 -34.10 -15.44
N VAL A 10 -1.03 -33.88 -14.79
CA VAL A 10 -2.37 -33.95 -15.41
C VAL A 10 -3.08 -32.61 -15.35
N GLN A 11 -3.73 -32.26 -16.45
CA GLN A 11 -4.68 -31.15 -16.55
C GLN A 11 -6.04 -31.65 -16.06
N VAL A 12 -6.47 -31.14 -14.92
CA VAL A 12 -7.82 -31.40 -14.39
C VAL A 12 -8.67 -30.20 -14.81
N PRO A 13 -9.88 -30.42 -15.37
CA PRO A 13 -10.79 -29.31 -15.63
C PRO A 13 -11.08 -28.58 -14.32
N ILE A 14 -10.62 -27.34 -14.24
CA ILE A 14 -10.89 -26.47 -13.10
C ILE A 14 -12.23 -25.80 -13.37
N ASP A 15 -13.26 -26.22 -12.65
CA ASP A 15 -14.56 -25.54 -12.67
C ASP A 15 -14.50 -24.32 -11.75
N PHE A 16 -14.30 -23.15 -12.34
CA PHE A 16 -14.35 -21.88 -11.61
C PHE A 16 -15.81 -21.55 -11.28
N GLN A 17 -16.28 -22.02 -10.12
CA GLN A 17 -17.68 -21.79 -9.71
C GLN A 17 -18.03 -20.31 -9.52
N ARG A 18 -17.04 -19.46 -9.26
CA ARG A 18 -17.19 -18.01 -9.11
C ARG A 18 -15.99 -17.29 -9.69
N THR A 19 -16.05 -16.97 -10.97
CA THR A 19 -15.16 -15.97 -11.58
C THR A 19 -15.83 -14.61 -11.41
N THR A 20 -15.69 -13.98 -10.24
CA THR A 20 -16.15 -12.60 -10.07
C THR A 20 -15.27 -11.74 -10.99
N PRO A 21 -15.82 -11.12 -12.05
CA PRO A 21 -15.03 -10.24 -12.89
C PRO A 21 -14.53 -9.09 -12.00
N SER A 22 -13.21 -8.93 -11.90
CA SER A 22 -12.63 -7.84 -11.13
C SER A 22 -12.71 -6.55 -11.94
N ILE A 23 -13.74 -5.75 -11.67
CA ILE A 23 -13.86 -4.39 -12.21
C ILE A 23 -13.18 -3.44 -11.22
N ALA A 24 -12.28 -2.58 -11.72
CA ALA A 24 -11.63 -1.60 -10.87
C ALA A 24 -12.63 -0.52 -10.44
N ASN A 25 -12.88 -0.41 -9.13
CA ASN A 25 -13.74 0.62 -8.56
C ASN A 25 -13.02 1.98 -8.45
N LEU A 26 -11.70 1.95 -8.30
CA LEU A 26 -10.83 3.12 -8.20
C LEU A 26 -9.55 2.83 -8.99
N THR A 27 -9.07 3.83 -9.73
CA THR A 27 -7.78 3.77 -10.41
C THR A 27 -6.95 4.97 -10.02
N ARG A 28 -5.63 4.77 -9.93
CA ARG A 28 -4.65 5.83 -9.68
C ARG A 28 -3.44 5.65 -10.56
N SER A 29 -2.85 6.77 -10.97
CA SER A 29 -1.57 6.78 -11.66
C SER A 29 -0.49 6.21 -10.75
N ARG A 30 0.38 5.37 -11.31
CA ARG A 30 1.55 4.86 -10.60
C ARG A 30 2.44 6.04 -10.17
N PRO A 31 2.78 6.18 -8.87
CA PRO A 31 3.73 7.19 -8.45
C PRO A 31 5.15 6.83 -8.86
N GLU A 32 6.02 7.83 -8.94
CA GLU A 32 7.45 7.65 -9.14
C GLU A 32 8.11 7.04 -7.89
N ALA A 33 7.69 7.49 -6.72
CA ALA A 33 8.17 6.99 -5.43
C ALA A 33 7.17 7.30 -4.31
N TYR A 34 7.34 6.62 -3.17
CA TYR A 34 6.71 6.98 -1.90
C TYR A 34 7.74 7.61 -0.96
N VAL A 35 7.31 8.57 -0.15
CA VAL A 35 8.12 9.19 0.90
C VAL A 35 7.43 8.99 2.25
N ILE A 36 8.18 8.48 3.22
CA ILE A 36 7.66 8.05 4.53
C ILE A 36 8.43 8.80 5.62
N PRO A 37 7.78 9.54 6.53
CA PRO A 37 8.44 10.22 7.64
C PRO A 37 9.24 9.26 8.53
N ARG A 38 10.36 9.74 9.10
CA ARG A 38 11.20 8.92 10.00
C ARG A 38 10.45 8.32 11.21
N THR A 39 9.32 8.90 11.61
CA THR A 39 8.47 8.42 12.70
C THR A 39 7.76 7.11 12.37
N TRP A 40 7.59 6.79 11.08
CA TRP A 40 6.99 5.56 10.57
C TRP A 40 8.05 4.52 10.16
N SER A 41 9.07 4.36 11.02
CA SER A 41 10.17 3.43 10.76
C SER A 41 9.74 1.96 10.72
N ASP A 42 8.66 1.61 11.41
CA ASP A 42 8.05 0.29 11.41
C ASP A 42 7.39 -0.03 10.06
N VAL A 43 6.70 0.93 9.44
CA VAL A 43 6.16 0.83 8.07
C VAL A 43 7.29 0.58 7.08
N ALA A 44 8.35 1.39 7.14
CA ALA A 44 9.55 1.20 6.32
C ALA A 44 10.14 -0.20 6.52
N LYS A 45 10.24 -0.67 7.77
CA LYS A 45 10.78 -2.00 8.08
C LYS A 45 9.93 -3.13 7.50
N ARG A 46 8.60 -3.02 7.54
CA ARG A 46 7.69 -4.01 6.95
C ARG A 46 7.85 -4.07 5.43
N LEU A 47 8.03 -2.93 4.76
CA LEU A 47 8.31 -2.91 3.32
C LEU A 47 9.63 -3.61 2.98
N GLU A 48 10.68 -3.43 3.78
CA GLU A 48 11.94 -4.18 3.61
C GLU A 48 11.73 -5.69 3.76
N ILE A 49 10.92 -6.13 4.74
CA ILE A 49 10.58 -7.55 4.95
C ILE A 49 9.82 -8.12 3.75
N LEU A 50 8.94 -7.33 3.13
CA LEU A 50 8.27 -7.68 1.88
C LEU A 50 9.22 -7.72 0.67
N GLY A 51 10.49 -7.37 0.85
CA GLY A 51 11.51 -7.39 -0.20
C GLY A 51 11.56 -6.12 -1.04
N LEU A 52 10.99 -5.00 -0.57
CA LEU A 52 11.22 -3.70 -1.19
C LEU A 52 12.56 -3.11 -0.74
N LYS A 53 13.25 -2.47 -1.69
CA LYS A 53 14.36 -1.58 -1.39
C LYS A 53 13.80 -0.28 -0.84
N VAL A 54 14.16 0.03 0.40
CA VAL A 54 13.82 1.26 1.10
C VAL A 54 15.11 2.03 1.39
N GLU A 55 15.19 3.25 0.89
CA GLU A 55 16.33 4.13 1.16
C GLU A 55 16.02 5.00 2.37
N ARG A 56 16.95 5.06 3.33
CA ARG A 56 16.88 6.04 4.41
C ARG A 56 17.68 7.28 4.02
N MET A 57 17.00 8.41 3.84
CA MET A 57 17.60 9.65 3.37
C MET A 57 18.55 10.24 4.42
N ASN A 58 19.74 10.66 3.99
CA ASN A 58 20.73 11.35 4.82
C ASN A 58 20.68 12.88 4.67
N TYR A 59 19.63 13.40 4.05
CA TYR A 59 19.38 14.82 3.80
C TYR A 59 17.95 15.21 4.21
N GLU A 60 17.71 16.51 4.41
CA GLU A 60 16.35 17.04 4.56
C GLU A 60 15.64 17.00 3.20
N PHE A 61 14.47 16.40 3.15
CA PHE A 61 13.68 16.32 1.93
C PHE A 61 12.68 17.47 1.89
N ARG A 62 12.67 18.24 0.80
CA ARG A 62 11.69 19.30 0.53
C ARG A 62 11.23 19.22 -0.92
N ARG A 63 9.95 18.96 -1.15
CA ARG A 63 9.35 18.94 -2.50
C ARG A 63 7.82 19.10 -2.41
N THR A 64 7.20 19.63 -3.47
CA THR A 64 5.75 19.51 -3.66
C THR A 64 5.41 18.08 -4.02
N LEU A 65 4.60 17.44 -3.18
CA LEU A 65 4.18 16.05 -3.32
C LEU A 65 2.66 15.95 -3.40
N GLU A 66 2.18 14.81 -3.88
CA GLU A 66 0.80 14.42 -3.75
C GLU A 66 0.56 13.87 -2.33
N THR A 67 -0.44 14.43 -1.65
CA THR A 67 -0.84 14.10 -0.29
C THR A 67 -2.28 13.57 -0.31
N LEU A 68 -2.59 12.60 0.53
CA LEU A 68 -3.94 12.02 0.62
C LEU A 68 -4.58 12.46 1.94
N THR A 69 -5.81 12.96 1.89
CA THR A 69 -6.62 13.25 3.07
C THR A 69 -7.74 12.22 3.16
N ILE A 70 -7.95 11.65 4.35
CA ILE A 70 -9.02 10.69 4.60
C ILE A 70 -10.36 11.44 4.64
N GLU A 71 -11.22 11.20 3.66
CA GLU A 71 -12.56 11.77 3.60
C GLU A 71 -13.52 10.99 4.50
N SER A 72 -13.44 9.66 4.48
CA SER A 72 -14.21 8.79 5.36
C SER A 72 -13.37 7.61 5.83
N SER A 73 -13.72 7.09 7.01
CA SER A 73 -13.14 5.90 7.61
C SER A 73 -14.25 5.11 8.30
N VAL A 74 -14.38 3.85 7.93
CA VAL A 74 -15.42 2.95 8.44
C VAL A 74 -14.73 1.68 8.93
N VAL A 75 -14.71 1.52 10.25
CA VAL A 75 -14.19 0.32 10.91
C VAL A 75 -15.27 -0.75 10.92
N GLU A 76 -14.93 -1.93 10.43
CA GLU A 76 -15.84 -3.08 10.43
C GLU A 76 -16.08 -3.60 11.86
N PRO A 77 -17.29 -4.04 12.20
CA PRO A 77 -17.63 -4.44 13.57
C PRO A 77 -17.03 -5.78 13.99
N GLY A 78 -16.50 -6.57 13.05
CA GLY A 78 -15.96 -7.91 13.29
C GLY A 78 -14.44 -7.95 13.19
N LEU A 79 -13.82 -8.86 13.94
CA LEU A 79 -12.41 -9.17 13.78
C LEU A 79 -12.20 -10.04 12.54
N TYR A 80 -11.28 -9.63 11.69
CA TYR A 80 -10.73 -10.42 10.61
C TYR A 80 -9.28 -10.76 10.97
N GLU A 81 -8.98 -12.05 11.11
CA GLU A 81 -7.62 -12.54 11.45
C GLU A 81 -6.97 -11.82 12.67
N GLY A 82 -7.78 -11.40 13.63
CA GLY A 82 -7.31 -10.76 14.87
C GLY A 82 -7.18 -9.23 14.81
N THR A 83 -7.62 -8.56 13.74
CA THR A 83 -7.72 -7.10 13.68
C THR A 83 -9.10 -6.65 13.18
N TYR A 84 -9.50 -5.42 13.52
CA TYR A 84 -10.64 -4.78 12.87
C TYR A 84 -10.18 -4.18 11.55
N LEU A 85 -10.94 -4.39 10.48
CA LEU A 85 -10.60 -3.82 9.19
C LEU A 85 -11.14 -2.38 9.08
N ASN A 86 -10.37 -1.49 8.46
CA ASN A 86 -10.76 -0.09 8.24
C ASN A 86 -10.89 0.20 6.75
N THR A 87 -12.10 0.51 6.28
CA THR A 87 -12.33 0.93 4.90
C THR A 87 -12.32 2.45 4.84
N VAL A 88 -11.46 3.02 3.99
CA VAL A 88 -11.32 4.47 3.86
C VAL A 88 -11.64 4.93 2.44
N ILE A 89 -12.00 6.21 2.32
CA ILE A 89 -12.02 6.96 1.05
C ILE A 89 -11.08 8.14 1.23
N THR A 90 -10.23 8.42 0.25
CA THR A 90 -9.30 9.54 0.31
C THR A 90 -9.44 10.49 -0.88
N ASN A 91 -9.14 11.76 -0.63
CA ASN A 91 -8.97 12.78 -1.66
C ASN A 91 -7.50 13.16 -1.78
N SER A 92 -7.04 13.34 -3.02
CA SER A 92 -5.67 13.77 -3.31
C SER A 92 -5.58 15.28 -3.40
N THR A 93 -4.58 15.85 -2.73
CA THR A 93 -4.16 17.25 -2.88
C THR A 93 -2.67 17.32 -3.18
N SER A 94 -2.17 18.50 -3.51
CA SER A 94 -0.73 18.71 -3.70
C SER A 94 -0.27 19.84 -2.80
N ARG A 95 0.82 19.61 -2.06
CA ARG A 95 1.43 20.64 -1.21
C ARG A 95 2.92 20.42 -1.05
N GLU A 96 3.61 21.46 -0.62
CA GLU A 96 5.00 21.33 -0.19
C GLU A 96 5.08 20.48 1.09
N VAL A 97 5.93 19.46 1.06
CA VAL A 97 6.23 18.58 2.18
C VAL A 97 7.70 18.74 2.53
N VAL A 98 7.98 18.98 3.81
CA VAL A 98 9.33 19.04 4.37
C VAL A 98 9.48 17.90 5.37
N LEU A 99 10.49 17.06 5.18
CA LEU A 99 10.78 15.92 6.05
C LEU A 99 12.22 15.95 6.53
N PRO A 100 12.46 15.67 7.82
CA PRO A 100 13.80 15.69 8.38
C PRO A 100 14.64 14.53 7.85
N VAL A 101 15.96 14.68 8.00
CA VAL A 101 16.96 13.64 7.80
C VAL A 101 16.53 12.34 8.51
N GLY A 102 16.73 11.20 7.83
CA GLY A 102 16.39 9.87 8.31
C GLY A 102 14.98 9.42 7.95
N SER A 103 14.22 10.22 7.20
CA SER A 103 12.97 9.80 6.54
C SER A 103 13.28 8.84 5.38
N TYR A 104 12.29 8.10 4.92
CA TYR A 104 12.47 7.01 3.97
C TYR A 104 11.95 7.35 2.58
N TYR A 105 12.65 6.86 1.56
CA TYR A 105 12.31 6.98 0.16
C TYR A 105 12.17 5.58 -0.44
N VAL A 106 11.04 5.32 -1.11
CA VAL A 106 10.75 4.02 -1.73
C VAL A 106 10.48 4.25 -3.21
N SER A 107 11.50 4.08 -4.03
CA SER A 107 11.36 4.18 -5.49
C SER A 107 10.42 3.10 -6.00
N THR A 108 9.54 3.42 -6.95
CA THR A 108 8.76 2.38 -7.65
C THR A 108 9.53 1.76 -8.81
N ARG A 109 10.77 2.18 -9.09
CA ARG A 109 11.65 1.60 -10.13
C ARG A 109 12.42 0.39 -9.60
N GLN A 110 11.68 -0.61 -9.15
CA GLN A 110 12.23 -1.86 -8.62
C GLN A 110 11.30 -3.04 -8.89
N GLN A 111 11.84 -4.27 -8.85
CA GLN A 111 11.12 -5.51 -9.15
C GLN A 111 9.84 -5.67 -8.32
N ASN A 112 9.91 -5.38 -7.02
CA ASN A 112 8.82 -5.60 -6.07
C ASN A 112 7.92 -4.38 -5.84
N ALA A 113 7.91 -3.40 -6.76
CA ALA A 113 7.18 -2.15 -6.59
C ALA A 113 5.65 -2.34 -6.40
N ALA A 114 5.07 -3.40 -6.96
CA ALA A 114 3.66 -3.72 -6.78
C ALA A 114 3.27 -3.92 -5.30
N LEU A 115 4.19 -4.44 -4.47
CA LEU A 115 3.96 -4.61 -3.04
C LEU A 115 3.84 -3.27 -2.30
N ALA A 116 4.52 -2.20 -2.77
CA ALA A 116 4.30 -0.86 -2.24
C ALA A 116 2.90 -0.34 -2.57
N PHE A 117 2.39 -0.61 -3.77
CA PHE A 117 1.05 -0.15 -4.17
C PHE A 117 -0.03 -0.83 -3.33
N ILE A 118 0.14 -2.12 -3.06
CA ILE A 118 -0.77 -2.89 -2.22
C ILE A 118 -0.73 -2.36 -0.78
N ALA A 119 0.47 -2.20 -0.22
CA ALA A 119 0.64 -1.84 1.19
C ALA A 119 0.32 -0.36 1.49
N LEU A 120 0.65 0.56 0.59
CA LEU A 120 0.67 2.01 0.87
C LEU A 120 -0.47 2.79 0.22
N GLU A 121 -1.24 2.21 -0.71
CA GLU A 121 -2.47 2.87 -1.20
C GLU A 121 -3.61 2.60 -0.19
N PRO A 122 -4.17 3.63 0.49
CA PRO A 122 -5.06 3.44 1.63
C PRO A 122 -6.30 2.59 1.32
N GLU A 123 -6.90 2.77 0.14
CA GLU A 123 -8.10 2.08 -0.31
C GLU A 123 -7.86 0.65 -0.81
N ASN A 124 -6.61 0.19 -0.87
CA ASN A 124 -6.33 -1.19 -1.22
C ASN A 124 -6.84 -2.14 -0.13
N ILE A 125 -7.40 -3.29 -0.53
CA ILE A 125 -7.96 -4.30 0.35
C ILE A 125 -6.92 -4.97 1.26
N ASP A 126 -5.64 -4.89 0.89
CA ASP A 126 -4.53 -5.44 1.67
C ASP A 126 -3.56 -4.34 2.13
N SER A 127 -4.06 -3.10 2.24
CA SER A 127 -3.25 -1.96 2.67
C SER A 127 -2.96 -1.98 4.16
N TYR A 128 -1.89 -1.29 4.56
CA TYR A 128 -1.59 -1.05 5.96
C TYR A 128 -2.66 -0.20 6.66
N VAL A 129 -3.44 0.58 5.91
CA VAL A 129 -4.60 1.28 6.46
C VAL A 129 -5.74 0.29 6.73
N LYS A 130 -6.02 -0.61 5.78
CA LYS A 130 -7.08 -1.62 5.90
C LYS A 130 -6.91 -2.49 7.13
N PHE A 131 -5.66 -2.85 7.48
CA PHE A 131 -5.33 -3.66 8.65
C PHE A 131 -4.98 -2.85 9.91
N ASN A 132 -5.18 -1.52 9.92
CA ASN A 132 -4.85 -0.62 11.03
C ASN A 132 -3.37 -0.65 11.48
N ILE A 133 -2.45 -1.03 10.59
CA ILE A 133 -1.00 -0.84 10.78
C ILE A 133 -0.66 0.66 10.70
N ILE A 134 -1.32 1.38 9.79
CA ILE A 134 -1.35 2.85 9.78
C ILE A 134 -2.77 3.26 10.19
N PRO A 135 -3.03 3.50 11.49
CA PRO A 135 -4.34 3.93 11.95
C PRO A 135 -4.66 5.33 11.45
N VAL A 136 -5.87 5.52 10.93
CA VAL A 136 -6.37 6.80 10.42
C VAL A 136 -7.85 6.96 10.72
N GLU A 137 -8.29 8.21 10.78
CA GLU A 137 -9.69 8.63 10.96
C GLU A 137 -10.06 9.67 9.90
N ALA A 138 -11.36 9.90 9.72
CA ALA A 138 -11.85 10.94 8.80
C ALA A 138 -11.31 12.33 9.18
N GLY A 139 -10.86 13.08 8.19
CA GLY A 139 -10.24 14.40 8.36
C GLY A 139 -8.71 14.36 8.56
N MET A 140 -8.11 13.19 8.80
CA MET A 140 -6.66 13.07 8.92
C MET A 140 -5.96 13.15 7.56
N GLU A 141 -4.74 13.66 7.55
CA GLU A 141 -3.83 13.48 6.42
C GLU A 141 -3.10 12.14 6.55
N TYR A 142 -3.04 11.39 5.45
CA TYR A 142 -2.32 10.13 5.38
C TYR A 142 -0.81 10.39 5.44
N PRO A 143 -0.05 9.69 6.31
CA PRO A 143 1.34 10.03 6.60
C PRO A 143 2.33 9.60 5.51
N VAL A 144 1.91 8.86 4.48
CA VAL A 144 2.76 8.44 3.37
C VAL A 144 2.43 9.28 2.14
N PHE A 145 3.46 9.89 1.57
CA PHE A 145 3.32 10.84 0.47
C PHE A 145 3.71 10.20 -0.86
N ARG A 146 3.05 10.64 -1.93
CA ARG A 146 3.27 10.15 -3.29
C ARG A 146 4.07 11.19 -4.07
N ILE A 147 5.16 10.75 -4.70
CA ILE A 147 5.81 11.56 -5.73
C ILE A 147 5.12 11.24 -7.05
N PRO A 148 4.38 12.17 -7.66
CA PRO A 148 3.73 11.92 -8.94
C PRO A 148 4.79 11.61 -10.01
N ARG A 149 4.41 10.77 -10.97
CA ARG A 149 5.25 10.46 -12.11
C ARG A 149 5.04 11.52 -13.19
N GLU A 150 6.14 12.11 -13.66
CA GLU A 150 6.17 12.98 -14.85
C GLU A 150 5.98 12.18 -16.14
#